data_AF-C1FP94-F1
#
_entry.id   AF-C1FP94-F1
#
_cell.length_a   1.000
_cell.length_b   1.000
_cell.length_c   1.000
_cell.angle_alpha   90.00
_cell.angle_beta   90.00
_cell.angle_gamma   90.00
#
_symmetry.space_group_name_H-M   'P 1'
#
loop_
_entity.id
_entity.type
_entity.pdbx_description
1 polymer ?
#
loop_
_entity_poly.entity_id
_entity_poly.type
_entity_poly.pdbx_seq_one_letter_code
_entity_poly.pdbx_strand_id
1 'polypeptide(L)'
;MKILYEDLVSIKNEYDNLKSPSEANVKTFVVIPFLKLLGYKHYWMDIEGNAEICRSPKDIVLYVNDDKNNLFFIETKNKTTKIEPYIDQLLKYMHQKGIEWGLITNGNDYVLLNDISKLEFNEKIILRFNLNNILNYQEDIKIIEYFSYEYLFDRHYTKYFKYLPEFKKHLRKSKNLNEQSWRQYKSTLINYFIYLSNNHQKYDLHFIYPSDFKEFLKTDIYEKKNRNERHATSNTTIINKFNYLKSFVEFLNQNKYIKENCFENLVEDDILEGFSFDNKLSKYELLNNNEILNMFNLYTKKRNSKRNILILLIFLYTGLDIQEIQNIKDADINNRYLTINKRKIPLTEKLYDELKDYMNLKKSNKIKCEYLFYSKYSNKYDKLSGNTFIRIISFYVSEAKDIPKERKKLITPSFIRESLIKKMFKNGFTIEEIKYLTGLSLTSIGKYITNEDIANKIQLKDFYKRHPYKAFF
;
A
#
# COMPACT_ATOMS: atom_id res chain seq x y z
N MET A 1 13.19 -25.69 6.93
CA MET A 1 14.08 -25.87 5.76
C MET A 1 14.39 -24.49 5.17
N LYS A 2 15.62 -24.19 4.70
CA LYS A 2 15.94 -22.88 4.09
C LYS A 2 16.23 -23.06 2.60
N ILE A 3 15.39 -22.46 1.75
CA ILE A 3 15.56 -22.50 0.29
C ILE A 3 16.69 -21.56 -0.07
N LEU A 4 17.71 -22.06 -0.78
CA LEU A 4 18.83 -21.23 -1.21
C LEU A 4 18.47 -20.45 -2.46
N TYR A 5 19.01 -19.24 -2.57
CA TYR A 5 18.77 -18.38 -3.71
C TYR A 5 19.30 -19.00 -5.01
N GLU A 6 20.43 -19.69 -4.92
CA GLU A 6 21.09 -20.38 -6.03
C GLU A 6 20.19 -21.49 -6.61
N ASP A 7 19.47 -22.21 -5.77
CA ASP A 7 18.52 -23.25 -6.20
C ASP A 7 17.40 -22.65 -7.04
N LEU A 8 16.85 -21.51 -6.59
CA LEU A 8 15.80 -20.79 -7.32
C LEU A 8 16.29 -20.21 -8.65
N VAL A 9 17.54 -19.74 -8.70
CA VAL A 9 18.19 -19.29 -9.94
C VAL A 9 18.38 -20.47 -10.91
N SER A 10 18.73 -21.66 -10.40
CA SER A 10 18.83 -22.87 -11.22
C SER A 10 17.49 -23.22 -11.87
N ILE A 11 16.39 -23.25 -11.10
CA ILE A 11 15.04 -23.48 -11.63
C ILE A 11 14.66 -22.42 -12.68
N LYS A 12 15.00 -21.16 -12.43
CA LYS A 12 14.75 -20.06 -13.38
C LYS A 12 15.51 -20.25 -14.69
N ASN A 13 16.79 -20.62 -14.62
CA ASN A 13 17.59 -20.88 -15.82
C ASN A 13 17.01 -22.04 -16.62
N GLU A 14 16.55 -23.09 -15.96
CA GLU A 14 15.89 -24.22 -16.63
C GLU A 14 14.61 -23.76 -17.33
N TYR A 15 13.76 -22.99 -16.64
CA TYR A 15 12.54 -22.40 -17.21
C TYR A 15 12.81 -21.51 -18.43
N ASP A 16 13.85 -20.68 -18.37
CA ASP A 16 14.21 -19.76 -19.46
C ASP A 16 14.73 -20.52 -20.69
N ASN A 17 15.49 -21.61 -20.47
CA ASN A 17 16.15 -22.39 -21.51
C ASN A 17 15.34 -23.59 -22.03
N LEU A 18 14.08 -23.76 -21.60
CA LEU A 18 13.19 -24.81 -22.12
C LEU A 18 13.13 -24.80 -23.66
N LYS A 19 13.65 -25.85 -24.30
CA LYS A 19 13.65 -26.02 -25.77
C LYS A 19 12.25 -25.99 -26.37
N SER A 20 11.27 -26.55 -25.66
CA SER A 20 9.85 -26.50 -26.04
C SER A 20 9.02 -26.07 -24.83
N PRO A 21 8.14 -25.06 -24.96
CA PRO A 21 7.38 -24.49 -23.86
C PRO A 21 6.15 -25.33 -23.45
N SER A 22 6.08 -26.61 -23.82
CA SER A 22 4.93 -27.48 -23.58
C SER A 22 4.64 -27.67 -22.09
N GLU A 23 3.38 -27.98 -21.77
CA GLU A 23 2.94 -28.25 -20.40
C GLU A 23 3.71 -29.40 -19.75
N ALA A 24 3.95 -30.48 -20.51
CA ALA A 24 4.73 -31.63 -20.06
C ALA A 24 6.19 -31.25 -19.72
N ASN A 25 6.83 -30.40 -20.53
CA ASN A 25 8.20 -29.96 -20.26
C ASN A 25 8.27 -29.03 -19.04
N VAL A 26 7.32 -28.08 -18.93
CA VAL A 26 7.22 -27.21 -17.75
C VAL A 26 7.01 -28.05 -16.49
N LYS A 27 6.13 -29.05 -16.53
CA LYS A 27 5.85 -29.97 -15.44
C LYS A 27 7.12 -30.71 -15.00
N THR A 28 7.80 -31.36 -15.94
CA THR A 28 8.94 -32.24 -15.67
C THR A 28 10.21 -31.50 -15.27
N PHE A 29 10.57 -30.43 -15.99
CA PHE A 29 11.87 -29.77 -15.83
C PHE A 29 11.83 -28.57 -14.88
N VAL A 30 10.66 -28.02 -14.57
CA VAL A 30 10.54 -26.81 -13.73
C VAL A 30 9.72 -27.09 -12.48
N VAL A 31 8.47 -27.55 -12.63
CA VAL A 31 7.54 -27.68 -11.50
C VAL A 31 7.95 -28.81 -10.55
N ILE A 32 8.24 -30.01 -11.05
CA ILE A 32 8.65 -31.13 -10.19
C ILE A 32 9.95 -30.82 -9.44
N PRO A 33 11.02 -30.31 -10.09
CA PRO A 33 12.23 -29.88 -9.37
C PRO A 33 11.95 -28.80 -8.32
N PHE A 34 11.10 -27.82 -8.61
CA PHE A 34 10.68 -26.82 -7.63
C PHE A 34 9.95 -27.45 -6.43
N LEU A 35 9.06 -28.41 -6.64
CA LEU A 35 8.39 -29.14 -5.55
C LEU A 35 9.39 -29.95 -4.72
N LYS A 36 10.38 -30.59 -5.34
CA LYS A 36 11.45 -31.28 -4.60
C LYS A 36 12.24 -30.31 -3.72
N LEU A 37 12.58 -29.13 -4.23
CA LEU A 37 13.20 -28.05 -3.45
C LEU A 37 12.32 -27.58 -2.28
N LEU A 38 11.00 -27.69 -2.41
CA LEU A 38 10.01 -27.37 -1.37
C LEU A 38 9.77 -28.52 -0.37
N GLY A 39 10.54 -29.60 -0.45
CA GLY A 39 10.48 -30.72 0.49
C GLY A 39 9.45 -31.80 0.13
N TYR A 40 8.79 -31.70 -1.03
CA TYR A 40 7.90 -32.75 -1.51
C TYR A 40 8.72 -33.92 -2.10
N LYS A 41 8.37 -35.14 -1.71
CA LYS A 41 9.10 -36.35 -2.15
C LYS A 41 8.54 -36.86 -3.47
N HIS A 42 9.41 -37.37 -4.34
CA HIS A 42 9.02 -37.87 -5.66
C HIS A 42 7.97 -38.99 -5.60
N TYR A 43 8.10 -39.91 -4.64
CA TYR A 43 7.16 -41.04 -4.51
C TYR A 43 5.79 -40.64 -3.96
N TRP A 44 5.62 -39.40 -3.49
CA TRP A 44 4.30 -38.84 -3.17
C TRP A 44 3.57 -38.33 -4.41
N MET A 45 4.27 -38.18 -5.54
CA MET A 45 3.76 -37.58 -6.77
C MET A 45 3.16 -38.65 -7.69
N ASP A 46 1.85 -38.63 -7.84
CA ASP A 46 1.15 -39.34 -8.90
C ASP A 46 1.03 -38.41 -10.11
N ILE A 47 1.95 -38.61 -11.06
CA ILE A 47 2.08 -37.81 -12.28
C ILE A 47 1.08 -38.36 -13.29
N GLU A 48 0.18 -37.50 -13.79
CA GLU A 48 -1.00 -37.90 -14.57
C GLU A 48 -2.05 -38.66 -13.74
N GLY A 49 -2.29 -38.15 -12.52
CA GLY A 49 -3.11 -38.73 -11.45
C GLY A 49 -4.23 -39.67 -11.90
N ASN A 50 -4.27 -40.86 -11.29
CA ASN A 50 -5.09 -41.99 -11.72
C ASN A 50 -6.58 -41.62 -11.88
N ALA A 51 -7.22 -42.10 -12.96
CA ALA A 51 -8.58 -41.74 -13.37
C ALA A 51 -9.68 -42.10 -12.35
N GLU A 52 -9.39 -43.00 -11.41
CA GLU A 52 -10.30 -43.36 -10.32
C GLU A 52 -10.51 -42.21 -9.32
N ILE A 53 -9.50 -41.36 -9.14
CA ILE A 53 -9.58 -40.19 -8.25
C ILE A 53 -10.11 -38.99 -9.04
N CYS A 54 -9.77 -38.88 -10.34
CA CYS A 54 -10.13 -37.75 -11.19
C CYS A 54 -10.88 -38.11 -12.47
N ARG A 55 -12.09 -37.54 -12.67
CA ARG A 55 -12.88 -37.67 -13.93
C ARG A 55 -12.13 -37.16 -15.18
N SER A 56 -11.05 -36.40 -14.98
CA SER A 56 -10.08 -35.98 -15.99
C SER A 56 -8.68 -36.08 -15.35
N PRO A 57 -7.64 -36.59 -16.04
CA PRO A 57 -6.30 -36.71 -15.47
C PRO A 57 -5.82 -35.36 -14.93
N LYS A 58 -5.26 -35.36 -13.71
CA LYS A 58 -4.62 -34.19 -13.12
C LYS A 58 -3.12 -34.26 -13.32
N ASP A 59 -2.47 -33.12 -13.49
CA ASP A 59 -1.05 -33.09 -13.84
C ASP A 59 -0.17 -33.72 -12.78
N ILE A 60 -0.39 -33.36 -11.51
CA ILE A 60 0.27 -33.96 -10.35
C ILE A 60 -0.73 -34.02 -9.18
N VAL A 61 -0.89 -35.20 -8.60
CA VAL A 61 -1.59 -35.40 -7.33
C VAL A 61 -0.56 -35.79 -6.26
N LEU A 62 -0.51 -35.04 -5.17
CA LEU A 62 0.35 -35.35 -4.03
C LEU A 62 -0.44 -36.01 -2.91
N TYR A 63 -0.02 -37.20 -2.48
CA TYR A 63 -0.49 -37.86 -1.27
C TYR A 63 0.36 -37.39 -0.09
N VAL A 64 -0.16 -36.43 0.67
CA VAL A 64 0.57 -35.83 1.79
C VAL A 64 0.75 -36.91 2.86
N ASN A 65 2.00 -37.23 3.22
CA ASN A 65 2.32 -38.35 4.13
C ASN A 65 1.80 -39.72 3.68
N ASP A 66 1.67 -39.94 2.37
CA ASP A 66 1.08 -41.18 1.81
C ASP A 66 -0.38 -41.43 2.28
N ASP A 67 -1.06 -40.38 2.78
CA ASP A 67 -2.48 -40.43 3.15
C ASP A 67 -3.35 -40.11 1.94
N LYS A 68 -4.13 -41.11 1.52
CA LYS A 68 -5.09 -41.00 0.40
C LYS A 68 -6.22 -40.01 0.65
N ASN A 69 -6.44 -39.59 1.90
CA ASN A 69 -7.46 -38.62 2.28
C ASN A 69 -6.91 -37.19 2.38
N ASN A 70 -5.58 -37.02 2.38
CA ASN A 70 -4.94 -35.71 2.47
C ASN A 70 -4.21 -35.40 1.16
N LEU A 71 -4.96 -34.84 0.21
CA LEU A 71 -4.49 -34.60 -1.15
C LEU A 71 -4.08 -33.15 -1.35
N PHE A 72 -3.04 -32.94 -2.15
CA PHE A 72 -2.65 -31.63 -2.66
C PHE A 72 -2.58 -31.66 -4.18
N PHE A 73 -3.48 -30.92 -4.83
CA PHE A 73 -3.58 -30.91 -6.29
C PHE A 73 -2.73 -29.82 -6.90
N ILE A 74 -1.99 -30.19 -7.94
CA ILE A 74 -1.16 -29.27 -8.71
C ILE A 74 -1.55 -29.34 -10.17
N GLU A 75 -2.05 -28.23 -10.69
CA GLU A 75 -2.38 -28.03 -12.09
C GLU A 75 -1.24 -27.28 -12.76
N THR A 76 -0.67 -27.85 -13.84
CA THR A 76 0.40 -27.23 -14.60
C THR A 76 -0.14 -26.67 -15.91
N LYS A 77 0.47 -25.61 -16.42
CA LYS A 77 0.20 -25.05 -17.75
C LYS A 77 1.50 -24.83 -18.50
N ASN A 78 1.39 -24.73 -19.82
CA ASN A 78 2.52 -24.37 -20.68
C ASN A 78 3.04 -22.94 -20.38
N LYS A 79 4.28 -22.65 -20.82
CA LYS A 79 5.03 -21.42 -20.50
C LYS A 79 4.29 -20.12 -20.82
N THR A 80 3.46 -20.11 -21.87
CA THR A 80 2.81 -18.90 -22.39
C THR A 80 1.39 -18.71 -21.87
N THR A 81 0.84 -19.70 -21.17
CA THR A 81 -0.53 -19.66 -20.67
C THR A 81 -0.67 -18.73 -19.48
N LYS A 82 -1.71 -17.89 -19.51
CA LYS A 82 -2.18 -17.14 -18.35
C LYS A 82 -2.96 -18.07 -17.43
N ILE A 83 -2.68 -18.00 -16.13
CA ILE A 83 -3.20 -18.94 -15.13
C ILE A 83 -4.63 -18.58 -14.71
N GLU A 84 -4.97 -17.29 -14.70
CA GLU A 84 -6.22 -16.77 -14.15
C GLU A 84 -7.50 -17.50 -14.64
N PRO A 85 -7.65 -17.84 -15.94
CA PRO A 85 -8.85 -18.54 -16.43
C PRO A 85 -9.06 -19.95 -15.87
N TYR A 86 -8.01 -20.59 -15.34
CA TYR A 86 -8.02 -21.99 -14.90
C TYR A 86 -8.19 -22.15 -13.39
N ILE A 87 -8.13 -21.05 -12.63
CA ILE A 87 -8.27 -21.05 -11.16
C ILE A 87 -9.63 -21.60 -10.74
N ASP A 88 -10.71 -21.14 -11.38
CA ASP A 88 -12.08 -21.57 -11.09
C ASP A 88 -12.27 -23.07 -11.33
N GLN A 89 -11.62 -23.62 -12.37
CA GLN A 89 -11.69 -25.04 -12.69
C GLN A 89 -11.04 -25.88 -11.60
N LEU A 90 -9.85 -25.50 -11.13
CA LEU A 90 -9.15 -26.20 -10.06
C LEU A 90 -9.94 -26.13 -8.74
N LEU A 91 -10.46 -24.96 -8.39
CA LEU A 91 -11.22 -24.78 -7.14
C LEU A 91 -12.54 -25.56 -7.12
N LYS A 92 -13.28 -25.61 -8.23
CA LYS A 92 -14.49 -26.47 -8.34
C LYS A 92 -14.14 -27.92 -8.04
N TYR A 93 -12.99 -28.36 -8.53
CA TYR A 93 -12.54 -29.72 -8.36
C TYR A 93 -12.09 -30.02 -6.92
N MET A 94 -11.32 -29.11 -6.32
CA MET A 94 -10.96 -29.16 -4.90
C MET A 94 -12.20 -29.27 -4.02
N HIS A 95 -13.21 -28.44 -4.29
CA HIS A 95 -14.47 -28.42 -3.54
C HIS A 95 -15.22 -29.75 -3.62
N GLN A 96 -15.37 -30.31 -4.82
CA GLN A 96 -16.05 -31.60 -5.03
C GLN A 96 -15.38 -32.76 -4.29
N LYS A 97 -14.08 -32.67 -4.04
CA LYS A 97 -13.28 -33.71 -3.39
C LYS A 97 -12.93 -33.42 -1.94
N GLY A 98 -13.40 -32.28 -1.39
CA GLY A 98 -13.11 -31.88 -0.01
C GLY A 98 -11.63 -31.55 0.24
N ILE A 99 -10.93 -31.07 -0.78
CA ILE A 99 -9.49 -30.80 -0.71
C ILE A 99 -9.24 -29.36 -0.28
N GLU A 100 -8.45 -29.21 0.78
CA GLU A 100 -8.20 -27.90 1.38
C GLU A 100 -7.25 -27.04 0.54
N TRP A 101 -6.14 -27.60 0.04
CA TRP A 101 -5.08 -26.84 -0.63
C TRP A 101 -4.88 -27.27 -2.09
N GLY A 102 -4.53 -26.32 -2.95
CA GLY A 102 -4.19 -26.58 -4.35
C GLY A 102 -3.20 -25.56 -4.89
N LEU A 103 -2.46 -25.94 -5.92
CA LEU A 103 -1.48 -25.10 -6.60
C LEU A 103 -1.80 -25.08 -8.10
N ILE A 104 -1.73 -23.90 -8.71
CA ILE A 104 -1.73 -23.79 -10.16
C ILE A 104 -0.53 -22.98 -10.61
N THR A 105 0.15 -23.46 -11.66
CA THR A 105 1.38 -22.85 -12.14
C THR A 105 1.60 -23.03 -13.64
N ASN A 106 2.31 -22.09 -14.25
CA ASN A 106 2.85 -22.22 -15.61
C ASN A 106 4.38 -22.34 -15.61
N GLY A 107 4.98 -22.68 -14.47
CA GLY A 107 6.43 -22.76 -14.25
C GLY A 107 7.08 -21.46 -13.81
N ASN A 108 6.48 -20.30 -14.14
CA ASN A 108 6.95 -19.00 -13.68
C ASN A 108 6.06 -18.39 -12.60
N ASP A 109 4.75 -18.51 -12.72
CA ASP A 109 3.80 -17.92 -11.78
C ASP A 109 3.13 -19.03 -10.98
N TYR A 110 3.30 -19.04 -9.66
CA TYR A 110 2.83 -20.07 -8.75
C TYR A 110 1.75 -19.49 -7.86
N VAL A 111 0.54 -20.03 -7.94
CA VAL A 111 -0.63 -19.53 -7.21
C VAL A 111 -1.15 -20.60 -6.27
N LEU A 112 -0.98 -20.37 -4.97
CA LEU A 112 -1.50 -21.24 -3.92
C LEU A 112 -2.95 -20.84 -3.59
N LEU A 113 -3.82 -21.84 -3.61
CA LEU A 113 -5.25 -21.74 -3.41
C LEU A 113 -5.67 -22.49 -2.16
N ASN A 114 -6.71 -22.00 -1.49
CA ASN A 114 -7.37 -22.72 -0.40
C ASN A 114 -8.88 -22.77 -0.66
N ASP A 115 -9.51 -23.95 -0.54
CA ASP A 115 -10.95 -24.07 -0.74
C ASP A 115 -11.76 -23.58 0.48
N ILE A 116 -11.84 -22.26 0.58
CA ILE A 116 -12.66 -21.57 1.58
C ILE A 116 -14.09 -21.49 1.04
N SER A 117 -15.04 -22.16 1.70
CA SER A 117 -16.42 -22.31 1.22
C SER A 117 -17.19 -20.99 1.02
N LYS A 118 -16.82 -19.91 1.71
CA LYS A 118 -17.56 -18.63 1.73
C LYS A 118 -17.09 -17.59 0.69
N LEU A 119 -16.10 -17.92 -0.14
CA LEU A 119 -15.48 -16.97 -1.07
C LEU A 119 -15.75 -17.28 -2.54
N GLU A 120 -15.79 -16.23 -3.36
CA GLU A 120 -15.76 -16.37 -4.82
C GLU A 120 -14.41 -16.94 -5.26
N PHE A 121 -14.37 -17.66 -6.37
CA PHE A 121 -13.20 -18.42 -6.79
C PHE A 121 -11.92 -17.56 -6.93
N ASN A 122 -12.00 -16.39 -7.56
CA ASN A 122 -10.87 -15.47 -7.70
C ASN A 122 -10.41 -14.85 -6.36
N GLU A 123 -11.22 -14.92 -5.30
CA GLU A 123 -10.88 -14.46 -3.96
C GLU A 123 -10.17 -15.55 -3.13
N LYS A 124 -10.07 -16.79 -3.62
CA LYS A 124 -9.44 -17.92 -2.90
C LYS A 124 -7.92 -18.04 -3.08
N ILE A 125 -7.29 -17.03 -3.68
CA ILE A 125 -5.83 -16.94 -3.82
C ILE A 125 -5.21 -16.54 -2.47
N ILE A 126 -4.40 -17.43 -1.91
CA ILE A 126 -3.76 -17.21 -0.59
C ILE A 126 -2.38 -16.59 -0.77
N LEU A 127 -1.53 -17.21 -1.59
CA LEU A 127 -0.18 -16.74 -1.91
C LEU A 127 0.05 -16.83 -3.41
N ARG A 128 0.86 -15.90 -3.93
CA ARG A 128 1.32 -15.90 -5.32
C ARG A 128 2.80 -15.57 -5.35
N PHE A 129 3.56 -16.38 -6.05
CA PHE A 129 5.00 -16.21 -6.22
C PHE A 129 5.33 -16.20 -7.71
N ASN A 130 6.22 -15.30 -8.14
CA ASN A 130 6.66 -15.21 -9.53
C ASN A 130 8.18 -15.43 -9.62
N LEU A 131 8.59 -16.44 -10.38
CA LEU A 131 9.98 -16.84 -10.55
C LEU A 131 10.82 -15.71 -11.18
N ASN A 132 10.25 -14.92 -12.09
CA ASN A 132 10.96 -13.76 -12.66
C ASN A 132 11.23 -12.64 -11.63
N ASN A 133 10.55 -12.63 -10.47
CA ASN A 133 10.75 -11.64 -9.43
C ASN A 133 11.91 -11.97 -8.47
N ILE A 134 12.51 -13.17 -8.56
CA ILE A 134 13.57 -13.62 -7.65
C ILE A 134 14.74 -12.60 -7.59
N LEU A 135 15.06 -11.94 -8.70
CA LEU A 135 16.15 -10.96 -8.79
C LEU A 135 15.83 -9.60 -8.15
N ASN A 136 14.54 -9.27 -7.96
CA ASN A 136 14.09 -7.90 -7.69
C ASN A 136 13.38 -7.71 -6.34
N TYR A 137 12.92 -8.77 -5.67
CA TYR A 137 12.05 -8.64 -4.49
C TYR A 137 12.43 -9.59 -3.35
N GLN A 138 13.03 -9.03 -2.29
CA GLN A 138 13.27 -9.76 -1.03
C GLN A 138 11.97 -10.17 -0.32
N GLU A 139 10.84 -9.47 -0.54
CA GLU A 139 9.55 -9.81 0.07
C GLU A 139 8.91 -11.06 -0.55
N ASP A 140 9.07 -11.27 -1.87
CA ASP A 140 8.52 -12.45 -2.56
C ASP A 140 9.29 -13.73 -2.19
N ILE A 141 10.58 -13.62 -1.84
CA ILE A 141 11.38 -14.77 -1.35
C ILE A 141 10.87 -15.25 0.00
N LYS A 142 10.47 -14.33 0.90
CA LYS A 142 9.99 -14.68 2.25
C LYS A 142 8.71 -15.52 2.23
N ILE A 143 7.90 -15.44 1.17
CA ILE A 143 6.65 -16.20 1.07
C ILE A 143 6.82 -17.58 0.43
N ILE A 144 7.96 -17.88 -0.22
CA ILE A 144 8.19 -19.16 -0.90
C ILE A 144 8.18 -20.32 0.10
N GLU A 145 8.74 -20.12 1.29
CA GLU A 145 8.78 -21.15 2.34
C GLU A 145 7.37 -21.63 2.72
N TYR A 146 6.34 -20.81 2.53
CA TYR A 146 4.94 -21.16 2.80
C TYR A 146 4.27 -22.01 1.72
N PHE A 147 4.96 -22.27 0.60
CA PHE A 147 4.59 -23.30 -0.36
C PHE A 147 5.20 -24.67 0.00
N SER A 148 6.12 -24.71 0.97
CA SER A 148 6.82 -25.94 1.35
C SER A 148 5.90 -26.94 2.04
N TYR A 149 6.27 -28.22 1.92
CA TYR A 149 5.60 -29.31 2.61
C TYR A 149 5.57 -29.06 4.13
N GLU A 150 6.70 -28.66 4.71
CA GLU A 150 6.84 -28.36 6.15
C GLU A 150 5.82 -27.30 6.61
N TYR A 151 5.66 -26.21 5.85
CA TYR A 151 4.81 -25.09 6.26
C TYR A 151 3.32 -25.32 5.96
N LEU A 152 2.98 -26.06 4.92
CA LEU A 152 1.59 -26.38 4.58
C LEU A 152 1.04 -27.51 5.45
N PHE A 153 1.82 -28.57 5.67
CA PHE A 153 1.31 -29.85 6.16
C PHE A 153 1.87 -30.29 7.51
N ASP A 154 3.15 -30.04 7.84
CA ASP A 154 3.70 -30.44 9.14
C ASP A 154 3.41 -29.40 10.23
N ARG A 155 3.87 -28.17 10.00
CA ARG A 155 3.77 -27.04 10.95
C ARG A 155 2.49 -26.24 10.76
N HIS A 156 1.89 -26.32 9.58
CA HIS A 156 0.68 -25.62 9.15
C HIS A 156 0.75 -24.08 9.21
N TYR A 157 1.94 -23.46 9.22
CA TYR A 157 2.11 -22.00 9.26
C TYR A 157 1.38 -21.27 8.11
N THR A 158 1.24 -21.91 6.95
CA THR A 158 0.50 -21.33 5.82
C THR A 158 -0.98 -21.06 6.12
N LYS A 159 -1.55 -21.69 7.16
CA LYS A 159 -2.94 -21.44 7.60
C LYS A 159 -3.15 -20.03 8.16
N TYR A 160 -2.12 -19.31 8.63
CA TYR A 160 -2.29 -17.91 9.03
C TYR A 160 -2.80 -17.03 7.87
N PHE A 161 -2.36 -17.32 6.64
CA PHE A 161 -2.69 -16.53 5.45
C PHE A 161 -4.09 -16.82 4.90
N LYS A 162 -4.65 -17.99 5.23
CA LYS A 162 -5.97 -18.46 4.77
C LYS A 162 -7.08 -17.43 5.02
N TYR A 163 -7.02 -16.71 6.13
CA TYR A 163 -8.06 -15.77 6.54
C TYR A 163 -7.97 -14.39 5.87
N LEU A 164 -6.84 -14.06 5.22
CA LEU A 164 -6.62 -12.73 4.64
C LEU A 164 -7.62 -12.36 3.54
N PRO A 165 -8.04 -13.26 2.63
CA PRO A 165 -9.02 -12.89 1.62
C PRO A 165 -10.42 -12.64 2.18
N GLU A 166 -10.89 -13.47 3.14
CA GLU A 166 -12.14 -13.22 3.86
C GLU A 166 -12.08 -11.89 4.62
N PHE A 167 -10.95 -11.61 5.28
CA PHE A 167 -10.75 -10.35 5.98
C PHE A 167 -10.76 -9.14 5.02
N LYS A 168 -10.11 -9.25 3.86
CA LYS A 168 -10.16 -8.20 2.81
C LYS A 168 -11.61 -7.91 2.40
N LYS A 169 -12.40 -8.97 2.18
CA LYS A 169 -13.82 -8.87 1.81
C LYS A 169 -14.63 -8.22 2.92
N HIS A 170 -14.40 -8.60 4.18
CA HIS A 170 -15.02 -7.99 5.35
C HIS A 170 -14.74 -6.48 5.42
N LEU A 171 -13.47 -6.07 5.30
CA LEU A 171 -13.09 -4.65 5.35
C LEU A 171 -13.64 -3.82 4.19
N ARG A 172 -13.75 -4.40 2.98
CA ARG A 172 -14.38 -3.73 1.84
C ARG A 172 -15.85 -3.40 2.12
N LYS A 173 -16.58 -4.31 2.77
CA LYS A 173 -17.98 -4.11 3.15
C LYS A 173 -18.14 -3.11 4.29
N SER A 174 -17.26 -3.16 5.30
CA SER A 174 -17.42 -2.34 6.52
C SER A 174 -16.80 -0.94 6.45
N LYS A 175 -15.71 -0.75 5.68
CA LYS A 175 -14.89 0.48 5.73
C LYS A 175 -14.64 1.15 4.38
N ASN A 176 -15.33 0.76 3.29
CA ASN A 176 -15.05 1.25 1.92
C ASN A 176 -13.53 1.22 1.60
N LEU A 177 -12.88 0.11 1.97
CA LEU A 177 -11.43 -0.04 1.93
C LEU A 177 -10.88 0.13 0.50
N ASN A 178 -9.94 1.08 0.33
CA ASN A 178 -9.18 1.21 -0.91
C ASN A 178 -7.95 0.26 -0.93
N GLU A 179 -7.40 0.00 -2.13
CA GLU A 179 -6.25 -0.91 -2.29
C GLU A 179 -4.96 -0.41 -1.60
N GLN A 180 -4.79 0.90 -1.41
CA GLN A 180 -3.64 1.44 -0.68
C GLN A 180 -3.69 1.06 0.80
N SER A 181 -4.85 1.20 1.43
CA SER A 181 -5.08 0.78 2.81
C SER A 181 -4.91 -0.73 2.94
N TRP A 182 -5.51 -1.52 2.03
CA TRP A 182 -5.33 -2.98 2.04
C TRP A 182 -3.85 -3.40 2.01
N ARG A 183 -3.01 -2.75 1.20
CA ARG A 183 -1.58 -3.04 1.15
C ARG A 183 -0.89 -2.87 2.51
N GLN A 184 -1.31 -1.88 3.31
CA GLN A 184 -0.74 -1.65 4.65
C GLN A 184 -1.20 -2.70 5.67
N TYR A 185 -2.49 -3.09 5.65
CA TYR A 185 -2.99 -4.20 6.45
C TYR A 185 -2.26 -5.50 6.09
N LYS A 186 -2.27 -5.86 4.80
CA LYS A 186 -1.62 -7.09 4.29
C LYS A 186 -0.14 -7.14 4.66
N SER A 187 0.62 -6.07 4.43
CA SER A 187 2.04 -6.03 4.76
C SER A 187 2.31 -6.21 6.26
N THR A 188 1.49 -5.59 7.12
CA THR A 188 1.65 -5.72 8.58
C THR A 188 1.34 -7.15 9.05
N LEU A 189 0.21 -7.70 8.59
CA LEU A 189 -0.23 -9.05 8.97
C LEU A 189 0.74 -10.12 8.47
N ILE A 190 1.19 -10.04 7.21
CA ILE A 190 2.15 -11.00 6.66
C ILE A 190 3.45 -11.00 7.46
N ASN A 191 4.02 -9.82 7.73
CA ASN A 191 5.28 -9.74 8.49
C ASN A 191 5.11 -10.27 9.91
N TYR A 192 3.94 -10.07 10.53
CA TYR A 192 3.66 -10.63 11.85
C TYR A 192 3.45 -12.16 11.80
N PHE A 193 2.77 -12.69 10.78
CA PHE A 193 2.63 -14.15 10.62
C PHE A 193 3.99 -14.84 10.40
N ILE A 194 4.90 -14.17 9.68
CA ILE A 194 6.30 -14.61 9.56
C ILE A 194 7.02 -14.58 10.91
N TYR A 195 6.79 -13.55 11.72
CA TYR A 195 7.32 -13.54 13.08
C TYR A 195 6.75 -14.71 13.91
N LEU A 196 5.45 -15.00 13.82
CA LEU A 196 4.84 -16.11 14.55
C LEU A 196 5.39 -17.48 14.09
N SER A 197 5.58 -17.70 12.79
CA SER A 197 6.14 -18.96 12.28
C SER A 197 7.57 -19.22 12.75
N ASN A 198 8.33 -18.15 12.99
CA ASN A 198 9.72 -18.24 13.42
C ASN A 198 9.86 -18.45 14.94
N ASN A 199 8.88 -18.01 15.73
CA ASN A 199 8.94 -18.03 17.20
C ASN A 199 8.10 -19.13 17.86
N HIS A 200 7.13 -19.70 17.15
CA HIS A 200 6.32 -20.80 17.66
C HIS A 200 6.61 -22.09 16.90
N GLN A 201 6.39 -23.25 17.55
CA GLN A 201 6.69 -24.56 16.96
C GLN A 201 5.59 -25.09 16.03
N LYS A 202 4.40 -24.49 16.04
CA LYS A 202 3.26 -24.90 15.21
C LYS A 202 2.32 -23.72 15.01
N TYR A 203 1.44 -23.83 14.02
CA TYR A 203 0.34 -22.90 13.83
C TYR A 203 -0.68 -23.00 14.97
N ASP A 204 -1.06 -21.84 15.53
CA ASP A 204 -2.24 -21.68 16.37
C ASP A 204 -2.68 -20.20 16.35
N LEU A 205 -3.97 -19.93 16.19
CA LEU A 205 -4.49 -18.55 16.24
C LEU A 205 -4.36 -17.94 17.64
N HIS A 206 -4.26 -18.73 18.71
CA HIS A 206 -4.08 -18.23 20.07
C HIS A 206 -2.69 -17.60 20.31
N PHE A 207 -1.72 -17.83 19.42
CA PHE A 207 -0.43 -17.13 19.44
C PHE A 207 -0.52 -15.69 18.92
N ILE A 208 -1.65 -15.28 18.35
CA ILE A 208 -1.90 -13.86 18.03
C ILE A 208 -2.24 -13.15 19.34
N TYR A 209 -1.21 -12.67 20.03
CA TYR A 209 -1.33 -12.06 21.36
C TYR A 209 -0.65 -10.68 21.41
N PRO A 210 -1.16 -9.73 22.22
CA PRO A 210 -0.61 -8.37 22.30
C PRO A 210 0.89 -8.30 22.65
N SER A 211 1.37 -9.16 23.56
CA SER A 211 2.80 -9.19 23.95
C SER A 211 3.69 -9.62 22.79
N ASP A 212 3.31 -10.67 22.06
CA ASP A 212 4.05 -11.14 20.89
C ASP A 212 4.06 -10.11 19.77
N PHE A 213 2.94 -9.39 19.58
CA PHE A 213 2.88 -8.31 18.59
C PHE A 213 3.78 -7.12 18.98
N LYS A 214 3.82 -6.77 20.27
CA LYS A 214 4.69 -5.72 20.79
C LYS A 214 6.16 -6.07 20.60
N GLU A 215 6.53 -7.32 20.88
CA GLU A 215 7.88 -7.81 20.67
C GLU A 215 8.25 -7.84 19.18
N PHE A 216 7.37 -8.36 18.32
CA PHE A 216 7.51 -8.27 16.86
C PHE A 216 7.82 -6.85 16.38
N LEU A 217 7.07 -5.85 16.85
CA LEU A 217 7.28 -4.47 16.45
C LEU A 217 8.64 -3.94 16.89
N LYS A 218 9.11 -4.30 18.09
CA LYS A 218 10.45 -3.94 18.58
C LYS A 218 11.54 -4.59 17.74
N THR A 219 11.44 -5.90 17.48
CA THR A 219 12.39 -6.63 16.64
C THR A 219 12.41 -6.07 15.21
N ASP A 220 11.24 -5.83 14.60
CA ASP A 220 11.12 -5.27 13.24
C ASP A 220 11.78 -3.89 13.14
N ILE A 221 11.59 -3.02 14.14
CA ILE A 221 12.23 -1.70 14.18
C ILE A 221 13.74 -1.84 14.33
N TYR A 222 14.20 -2.67 15.26
CA TYR A 222 15.61 -2.86 15.56
C TYR A 222 16.38 -3.41 14.34
N GLU A 223 15.89 -4.49 13.74
CA GLU A 223 16.53 -5.13 12.58
C GLU A 223 16.59 -4.21 11.37
N LYS A 224 15.47 -3.54 11.05
CA LYS A 224 15.42 -2.61 9.92
C LYS A 224 16.30 -1.39 10.14
N LYS A 225 16.36 -0.87 11.38
CA LYS A 225 17.28 0.22 11.72
C LYS A 225 18.73 -0.19 11.50
N ASN A 226 19.13 -1.39 11.93
CA ASN A 226 20.49 -1.91 11.74
C ASN A 226 20.83 -2.12 10.25
N ARG A 227 19.84 -2.48 9.42
CA ARG A 227 20.01 -2.64 7.97
C ARG A 227 19.87 -1.34 7.17
N ASN A 228 19.69 -0.19 7.83
CA ASN A 228 19.35 1.09 7.19
C ASN A 228 18.09 1.03 6.30
N GLU A 229 17.15 0.15 6.65
CA GLU A 229 15.87 0.00 5.98
C GLU A 229 14.80 0.90 6.61
N ARG A 230 13.72 1.14 5.88
CA ARG A 230 12.59 1.94 6.35
C ARG A 230 11.89 1.22 7.51
N HIS A 231 11.88 1.85 8.68
CA HIS A 231 11.24 1.35 9.89
C HIS A 231 10.21 2.34 10.44
N ALA A 232 9.46 1.93 11.47
CA ALA A 232 8.56 2.84 12.18
C ALA A 232 9.38 3.86 12.98
N THR A 233 9.06 5.14 12.81
CA THR A 233 9.76 6.27 13.45
C THR A 233 8.81 7.18 14.22
N SER A 234 7.55 6.76 14.42
CA SER A 234 6.53 7.55 15.11
C SER A 234 5.48 6.66 15.78
N ASN A 235 4.88 7.17 16.86
CA ASN A 235 3.74 6.56 17.54
C ASN A 235 2.61 6.23 16.57
N THR A 236 2.28 7.15 15.65
CA THR A 236 1.20 6.94 14.68
C THR A 236 1.43 5.71 13.80
N THR A 237 2.67 5.39 13.44
CA THR A 237 2.96 4.17 12.67
C THR A 237 2.71 2.91 13.49
N ILE A 238 3.06 2.92 14.78
CA ILE A 238 2.83 1.80 15.71
C ILE A 238 1.34 1.59 15.93
N ILE A 239 0.62 2.67 16.24
CA ILE A 239 -0.84 2.67 16.41
C ILE A 239 -1.54 2.13 15.17
N ASN A 240 -1.15 2.58 13.97
CA ASN A 240 -1.74 2.07 12.73
C ASN A 240 -1.51 0.56 12.57
N LYS A 241 -0.28 0.08 12.80
CA LYS A 241 0.02 -1.37 12.73
C LYS A 241 -0.79 -2.16 13.75
N PHE A 242 -0.93 -1.65 14.97
CA PHE A 242 -1.78 -2.23 16.02
C PHE A 242 -3.25 -2.29 15.60
N ASN A 243 -3.80 -1.19 15.11
CA ASN A 243 -5.18 -1.14 14.63
C ASN A 243 -5.44 -2.11 13.46
N TYR A 244 -4.44 -2.38 12.63
CA TYR A 244 -4.55 -3.39 11.57
C TYR A 244 -4.65 -4.81 12.13
N LEU A 245 -3.84 -5.15 13.13
CA LEU A 245 -3.93 -6.46 13.80
C LEU A 245 -5.21 -6.58 14.64
N LYS A 246 -5.53 -5.58 15.46
CA LYS A 246 -6.75 -5.53 16.27
C LYS A 246 -8.00 -5.77 15.41
N SER A 247 -8.10 -5.07 14.28
CA SER A 247 -9.21 -5.25 13.34
C SER A 247 -9.25 -6.66 12.71
N PHE A 248 -8.09 -7.32 12.53
CA PHE A 248 -8.04 -8.71 12.06
C PHE A 248 -8.50 -9.70 13.13
N VAL A 249 -8.09 -9.52 14.38
CA VAL A 249 -8.51 -10.37 15.51
C VAL A 249 -10.01 -10.21 15.79
N GLU A 250 -10.53 -8.98 15.74
CA GLU A 250 -11.98 -8.73 15.79
C GLU A 250 -12.73 -9.50 14.70
N PHE A 251 -12.21 -9.50 13.47
CA PHE A 251 -12.77 -10.29 12.37
C PHE A 251 -12.74 -11.79 12.67
N LEU A 252 -11.62 -12.32 13.20
CA LEU A 252 -11.51 -13.73 13.56
C LEU A 252 -12.53 -14.13 14.62
N ASN A 253 -12.71 -13.29 15.64
CA ASN A 253 -13.66 -13.52 16.74
C ASN A 253 -15.12 -13.46 16.25
N GLN A 254 -15.48 -12.43 15.44
CA GLN A 254 -16.82 -12.30 14.86
C GLN A 254 -17.21 -13.50 13.98
N ASN A 255 -16.25 -14.12 13.29
CA ASN A 255 -16.47 -15.31 12.46
C ASN A 255 -16.30 -16.63 13.23
N LYS A 256 -16.11 -16.57 14.56
CA LYS A 256 -15.95 -17.73 15.45
C LYS A 256 -14.72 -18.60 15.14
N TYR A 257 -13.69 -18.03 14.51
CA TYR A 257 -12.40 -18.71 14.31
C TYR A 257 -11.58 -18.77 15.60
N ILE A 258 -11.80 -17.82 16.51
CA ILE A 258 -11.26 -17.79 17.88
C ILE A 258 -12.41 -17.56 18.86
N LYS A 259 -12.27 -18.07 20.09
CA LYS A 259 -13.29 -17.93 21.14
C LYS A 259 -13.24 -16.56 21.81
N GLU A 260 -12.03 -16.06 22.07
CA GLU A 260 -11.79 -14.84 22.85
C GLU A 260 -10.94 -13.85 22.04
N ASN A 261 -11.20 -12.55 22.24
CA ASN A 261 -10.46 -11.47 21.61
C ASN A 261 -9.54 -10.78 22.64
N CYS A 262 -8.27 -11.18 22.67
CA CYS A 262 -7.26 -10.60 23.57
C CYS A 262 -6.90 -9.13 23.26
N PHE A 263 -7.48 -8.52 22.21
CA PHE A 263 -7.28 -7.12 21.84
C PHE A 263 -8.48 -6.21 22.17
N GLU A 264 -9.60 -6.75 22.64
CA GLU A 264 -10.88 -6.03 22.77
C GLU A 264 -10.75 -4.77 23.64
N ASN A 265 -10.18 -4.93 24.83
CA ASN A 265 -10.05 -3.87 25.83
C ASN A 265 -8.76 -3.04 25.74
N LEU A 266 -7.90 -3.32 24.76
CA LEU A 266 -6.64 -2.59 24.62
C LEU A 266 -6.85 -1.24 23.93
N VAL A 267 -6.25 -0.21 24.52
CA VAL A 267 -6.17 1.15 23.98
C VAL A 267 -4.79 1.44 23.38
N GLU A 268 -4.66 2.57 22.68
CA GLU A 268 -3.43 2.95 21.98
C GLU A 268 -2.23 3.09 22.94
N ASP A 269 -2.45 3.53 24.18
CA ASP A 269 -1.38 3.71 25.16
C ASP A 269 -0.76 2.38 25.62
N ASP A 270 -1.55 1.29 25.69
CA ASP A 270 -1.07 -0.03 26.10
C ASP A 270 -0.01 -0.57 25.14
N ILE A 271 -0.21 -0.34 23.83
CA ILE A 271 0.75 -0.77 22.80
C ILE A 271 1.94 0.17 22.70
N LEU A 272 1.77 1.46 23.01
CA LEU A 272 2.84 2.46 22.94
C LEU A 272 3.85 2.37 24.09
N GLU A 273 3.47 1.78 25.23
CA GLU A 273 4.38 1.59 26.34
C GLU A 273 5.67 0.86 25.89
N GLY A 274 6.85 1.40 26.23
CA GLY A 274 8.14 0.83 25.81
C GLY A 274 8.56 1.20 24.38
N PHE A 275 7.82 2.03 23.67
CA PHE A 275 8.29 2.73 22.47
C PHE A 275 8.65 4.19 22.81
N SER A 276 9.89 4.57 22.50
CA SER A 276 10.35 5.96 22.59
C SER A 276 10.75 6.45 21.21
N PHE A 277 9.96 7.33 20.62
CA PHE A 277 10.35 8.05 19.42
C PHE A 277 10.68 9.49 19.79
N ASP A 278 11.74 10.02 19.19
CA ASP A 278 12.03 11.44 19.26
C ASP A 278 10.87 12.20 18.61
N ASN A 279 9.91 12.65 19.42
CA ASN A 279 8.94 13.66 19.02
C ASN A 279 9.69 14.98 18.84
N LYS A 280 10.45 15.10 17.74
CA LYS A 280 10.95 16.40 17.31
C LYS A 280 9.74 17.23 16.92
N LEU A 281 9.20 17.96 17.90
CA LEU A 281 8.66 19.29 17.68
C LEU A 281 9.82 20.13 17.15
N SER A 282 10.19 19.91 15.89
CA SER A 282 11.18 20.75 15.25
C SER A 282 10.53 22.13 15.15
N LYS A 283 10.95 23.05 16.01
CA LYS A 283 10.84 24.48 15.72
C LYS A 283 11.63 24.69 14.43
N TYR A 284 10.93 24.59 13.31
CA TYR A 284 11.48 24.85 12.00
C TYR A 284 10.93 26.17 11.49
N GLU A 285 11.73 26.87 10.69
CA GLU A 285 11.27 28.08 10.03
C GLU A 285 10.28 27.73 8.92
N LEU A 286 9.25 28.55 8.73
CA LEU A 286 8.32 28.38 7.61
C LEU A 286 9.05 28.58 6.28
N LEU A 287 8.46 28.11 5.18
CA LEU A 287 9.02 28.29 3.84
C LEU A 287 9.17 29.78 3.55
N ASN A 288 10.38 30.26 3.27
CA ASN A 288 10.65 31.68 3.05
C ASN A 288 10.62 32.09 1.57
N ASN A 289 10.64 33.39 1.29
CA ASN A 289 10.51 33.91 -0.08
C ASN A 289 11.74 33.58 -0.95
N ASN A 290 12.94 33.57 -0.38
CA ASN A 290 14.17 33.22 -1.10
C ASN A 290 14.16 31.75 -1.54
N GLU A 291 13.70 30.84 -0.67
CA GLU A 291 13.50 29.42 -0.99
C GLU A 291 12.53 29.27 -2.17
N ILE A 292 11.40 30.00 -2.15
CA ILE A 292 10.39 29.97 -3.22
C ILE A 292 10.98 30.50 -4.55
N LEU A 293 11.69 31.62 -4.52
CA LEU A 293 12.32 32.19 -5.72
C LEU A 293 13.37 31.25 -6.31
N ASN A 294 14.17 30.61 -5.45
CA ASN A 294 15.15 29.61 -5.87
C ASN A 294 14.47 28.39 -6.52
N MET A 295 13.34 27.92 -5.98
CA MET A 295 12.54 26.86 -6.59
C MET A 295 12.04 27.25 -7.99
N PHE A 296 11.51 28.46 -8.16
CA PHE A 296 11.09 28.95 -9.48
C PHE A 296 12.26 29.02 -10.47
N ASN A 297 13.40 29.57 -10.05
CA ASN A 297 14.61 29.68 -10.87
C ASN A 297 15.18 28.31 -11.28
N LEU A 298 14.99 27.26 -10.47
CA LEU A 298 15.38 25.91 -10.84
C LEU A 298 14.48 25.34 -11.93
N TYR A 299 13.18 25.62 -11.89
CA TYR A 299 12.23 25.10 -12.88
C TYR A 299 12.37 25.73 -14.26
N THR A 300 12.78 27.00 -14.37
CA THR A 300 12.97 27.67 -15.67
C THR A 300 13.98 26.93 -16.54
N LYS A 301 14.98 26.28 -15.93
CA LYS A 301 16.04 25.51 -16.61
C LYS A 301 15.65 24.08 -16.97
N LYS A 302 14.42 23.64 -16.68
CA LYS A 302 13.99 22.22 -16.84
C LYS A 302 12.96 22.07 -17.95
N ARG A 303 12.87 20.84 -18.48
CA ARG A 303 11.80 20.44 -19.39
C ARG A 303 10.43 20.59 -18.72
N ASN A 304 9.43 21.06 -19.48
CA ASN A 304 8.09 21.39 -18.99
C ASN A 304 8.11 22.46 -17.88
N SER A 305 9.04 23.42 -17.96
CA SER A 305 9.20 24.53 -16.99
C SER A 305 7.87 25.19 -16.63
N LYS A 306 7.09 25.65 -17.63
CA LYS A 306 5.78 26.30 -17.43
C LYS A 306 4.82 25.45 -16.58
N ARG A 307 4.74 24.15 -16.87
CA ARG A 307 3.92 23.21 -16.09
C ARG A 307 4.38 23.13 -14.64
N ASN A 308 5.69 22.94 -14.42
CA ASN A 308 6.23 22.74 -13.08
C ASN A 308 6.10 24.02 -12.22
N ILE A 309 6.29 25.20 -12.82
CA ILE A 309 6.05 26.51 -12.20
C ILE A 309 4.59 26.65 -11.77
N LEU A 310 3.64 26.36 -12.67
CA LEU A 310 2.21 26.42 -12.37
C LEU A 310 1.79 25.46 -11.25
N ILE A 311 2.35 24.25 -11.23
CA ILE A 311 2.11 23.29 -10.15
C ILE A 311 2.52 23.89 -8.79
N LEU A 312 3.73 24.44 -8.69
CA LEU A 312 4.21 25.07 -7.46
C LEU A 312 3.35 26.29 -7.07
N LEU A 313 2.97 27.13 -8.04
CA LEU A 313 2.10 28.28 -7.81
C LEU A 313 0.75 27.85 -7.22
N ILE A 314 0.12 26.81 -7.77
CA ILE A 314 -1.16 26.30 -7.22
C ILE A 314 -0.96 25.79 -5.79
N PHE A 315 0.11 25.05 -5.50
CA PHE A 315 0.40 24.62 -4.11
C PHE A 315 0.54 25.80 -3.15
N LEU A 316 1.33 26.81 -3.55
CA LEU A 316 1.60 28.00 -2.73
C LEU A 316 0.38 28.90 -2.57
N TYR A 317 -0.55 28.88 -3.52
CA TYR A 317 -1.72 29.76 -3.52
C TYR A 317 -2.94 29.12 -2.85
N THR A 318 -3.22 27.85 -3.14
CA THR A 318 -4.48 27.19 -2.76
C THR A 318 -4.34 26.26 -1.55
N GLY A 319 -3.14 25.72 -1.31
CA GLY A 319 -2.93 24.70 -0.30
C GLY A 319 -3.76 23.43 -0.53
N LEU A 320 -4.09 23.11 -1.79
CA LEU A 320 -4.73 21.84 -2.15
C LEU A 320 -3.77 20.66 -1.98
N ASP A 321 -4.31 19.47 -1.78
CA ASP A 321 -3.48 18.26 -1.77
C ASP A 321 -3.08 17.81 -3.20
N ILE A 322 -2.13 16.87 -3.29
CA ILE A 322 -1.68 16.34 -4.59
C ILE A 322 -2.83 15.69 -5.36
N GLN A 323 -3.73 14.95 -4.70
CA GLN A 323 -4.81 14.24 -5.37
C GLN A 323 -5.82 15.23 -5.97
N GLU A 324 -6.13 16.30 -5.24
CA GLU A 324 -6.96 17.40 -5.67
C GLU A 324 -6.35 18.08 -6.90
N ILE A 325 -5.08 18.51 -6.83
CA ILE A 325 -4.40 19.17 -7.96
C ILE A 325 -4.28 18.24 -9.16
N GLN A 326 -3.98 16.95 -8.92
CA GLN A 326 -3.86 15.94 -9.95
C GLN A 326 -5.17 15.73 -10.73
N ASN A 327 -6.32 15.96 -10.08
CA ASN A 327 -7.64 15.75 -10.69
C ASN A 327 -8.27 17.04 -11.25
N ILE A 328 -7.62 18.21 -11.15
CA ILE A 328 -8.10 19.45 -11.77
C ILE A 328 -8.20 19.25 -13.28
N LYS A 329 -9.35 19.59 -13.85
CA LYS A 329 -9.62 19.59 -15.29
C LYS A 329 -9.58 21.01 -15.84
N ASP A 330 -9.36 21.12 -17.15
CA ASP A 330 -9.41 22.40 -17.86
C ASP A 330 -10.76 23.12 -17.66
N ALA A 331 -11.86 22.38 -17.55
CA ALA A 331 -13.20 22.94 -17.34
C ALA A 331 -13.44 23.51 -15.93
N ASP A 332 -12.63 23.10 -14.94
CA ASP A 332 -12.76 23.54 -13.55
C ASP A 332 -12.28 24.99 -13.35
N ILE A 333 -11.57 25.55 -14.34
CA ILE A 333 -11.03 26.91 -14.33
C ILE A 333 -11.87 27.77 -15.26
N ASN A 334 -12.68 28.66 -14.69
CA ASN A 334 -13.50 29.61 -15.45
C ASN A 334 -13.76 30.87 -14.62
N ASN A 335 -13.98 32.00 -15.30
CA ASN A 335 -14.39 33.26 -14.67
C ASN A 335 -13.52 33.70 -13.48
N ARG A 336 -12.20 33.46 -13.53
CA ARG A 336 -11.25 33.72 -12.43
C ARG A 336 -11.51 32.91 -11.15
N TYR A 337 -12.15 31.76 -11.28
CA TYR A 337 -12.31 30.78 -10.21
C TYR A 337 -11.74 29.42 -10.62
N LEU A 338 -11.21 28.71 -9.63
CA LEU A 338 -10.97 27.27 -9.68
C LEU A 338 -12.06 26.57 -8.87
N THR A 339 -12.84 25.70 -9.51
CA THR A 339 -13.90 24.94 -8.86
C THR A 339 -13.42 23.52 -8.56
N ILE A 340 -13.36 23.14 -7.29
CA ILE A 340 -12.96 21.80 -6.87
C ILE A 340 -13.82 21.28 -5.72
N ASN A 341 -14.33 20.06 -5.82
CA ASN A 341 -15.13 19.44 -4.74
C ASN A 341 -16.26 20.36 -4.20
N LYS A 342 -16.98 21.05 -5.09
CA LYS A 342 -18.02 22.06 -4.81
C LYS A 342 -17.53 23.37 -4.17
N ARG A 343 -16.21 23.55 -4.01
CA ARG A 343 -15.57 24.77 -3.51
C ARG A 343 -15.17 25.64 -4.69
N LYS A 344 -15.47 26.93 -4.64
CA LYS A 344 -15.00 27.93 -5.61
C LYS A 344 -13.88 28.74 -4.98
N ILE A 345 -12.66 28.54 -5.48
CA ILE A 345 -11.46 29.23 -5.02
C ILE A 345 -11.22 30.41 -5.96
N PRO A 346 -11.23 31.66 -5.47
CA PRO A 346 -10.92 32.82 -6.31
C PRO A 346 -9.45 32.76 -6.75
N LEU A 347 -9.18 33.15 -7.99
CA LEU A 347 -7.83 33.25 -8.55
C LEU A 347 -7.47 34.72 -8.74
N THR A 348 -6.20 35.07 -8.51
CA THR A 348 -5.69 36.38 -8.93
C THR A 348 -5.66 36.45 -10.46
N GLU A 349 -5.75 37.67 -11.00
CA GLU A 349 -5.70 37.91 -12.44
C GLU A 349 -4.46 37.27 -13.08
N LYS A 350 -3.29 37.54 -12.49
CA LYS A 350 -2.02 36.96 -12.94
C LYS A 350 -2.02 35.43 -12.96
N LEU A 351 -2.55 34.76 -11.93
CA LEU A 351 -2.57 33.30 -11.89
C LEU A 351 -3.57 32.73 -12.91
N TYR A 352 -4.73 33.37 -13.05
CA TYR A 352 -5.72 32.97 -14.03
C TYR A 352 -5.18 33.06 -15.46
N ASP A 353 -4.49 34.16 -15.80
CA ASP A 353 -3.92 34.37 -17.13
C ASP A 353 -2.83 33.32 -17.44
N GLU A 354 -1.92 33.05 -16.50
CA GLU A 354 -0.89 32.00 -16.65
C GLU A 354 -1.49 30.61 -16.87
N LEU A 355 -2.59 30.28 -16.16
CA LEU A 355 -3.32 29.03 -16.35
C LEU A 355 -3.99 28.99 -17.73
N LYS A 356 -4.63 30.08 -18.15
CA LYS A 356 -5.28 30.20 -19.44
C LYS A 356 -4.29 30.04 -20.59
N ASP A 357 -3.11 30.68 -20.47
CA ASP A 357 -2.04 30.55 -21.45
C ASP A 357 -1.50 29.13 -21.53
N TYR A 358 -1.40 28.43 -20.41
CA TYR A 358 -1.03 27.02 -20.39
C TYR A 358 -2.09 26.13 -21.05
N MET A 359 -3.37 26.38 -20.81
CA MET A 359 -4.47 25.69 -21.48
C MET A 359 -4.49 25.96 -23.00
N ASN A 360 -4.20 27.19 -23.41
CA ASN A 360 -4.08 27.55 -24.83
C ASN A 360 -2.88 26.86 -25.48
N LEU A 361 -1.75 26.78 -24.78
CA LEU A 361 -0.58 26.01 -25.21
C LEU A 361 -0.90 24.51 -25.36
N LYS A 362 -1.74 23.94 -24.48
CA LYS A 362 -2.21 22.55 -24.64
C LYS A 362 -3.02 22.37 -25.92
N LYS A 363 -3.96 23.29 -26.18
CA LYS A 363 -4.83 23.29 -27.35
C LYS A 363 -4.04 23.45 -28.65
N SER A 364 -3.10 24.39 -28.72
CA SER A 364 -2.26 24.62 -29.90
C SER A 364 -1.40 23.41 -30.25
N ASN A 365 -0.90 22.71 -29.23
CA ASN A 365 -0.13 21.48 -29.39
C ASN A 365 -1.00 20.21 -29.59
N LYS A 366 -2.32 20.36 -29.78
CA LYS A 366 -3.28 19.26 -30.04
C LYS A 366 -3.23 18.17 -28.96
N ILE A 367 -3.01 18.54 -27.71
CA ILE A 367 -2.95 17.61 -26.58
C ILE A 367 -4.37 17.19 -26.18
N LYS A 368 -4.67 15.89 -26.33
CA LYS A 368 -5.98 15.31 -25.97
C LYS A 368 -5.96 14.79 -24.53
N CYS A 369 -6.15 15.68 -23.56
CA CYS A 369 -6.24 15.34 -22.13
C CYS A 369 -7.11 16.36 -21.39
N GLU A 370 -8.11 15.88 -20.66
CA GLU A 370 -9.03 16.73 -19.88
C GLU A 370 -8.38 17.35 -18.63
N TYR A 371 -7.40 16.66 -18.06
CA TYR A 371 -6.70 17.11 -16.86
C TYR A 371 -5.80 18.30 -17.18
N LEU A 372 -5.77 19.28 -16.28
CA LEU A 372 -4.93 20.47 -16.40
C LEU A 372 -3.47 20.06 -16.63
N PHE A 373 -2.95 19.21 -15.75
CA PHE A 373 -1.59 18.68 -15.84
C PHE A 373 -1.56 17.24 -16.35
N TYR A 374 -0.71 17.00 -17.35
CA TYR A 374 -0.63 15.72 -18.04
C TYR A 374 0.81 15.19 -18.14
N SER A 375 0.91 13.90 -18.42
CA SER A 375 2.11 13.21 -18.86
C SER A 375 1.93 12.66 -20.28
N LYS A 376 3.04 12.43 -21.00
CA LYS A 376 3.03 11.77 -22.32
C LYS A 376 3.85 10.49 -22.22
N TYR A 377 3.20 9.35 -22.45
CA TYR A 377 3.85 8.04 -22.47
C TYR A 377 3.31 7.22 -23.63
N SER A 378 4.19 6.60 -24.42
CA SER A 378 3.83 5.82 -25.62
C SER A 378 2.81 6.54 -26.54
N ASN A 379 3.05 7.83 -26.80
CA ASN A 379 2.19 8.73 -27.59
C ASN A 379 0.76 8.95 -27.06
N LYS A 380 0.43 8.48 -25.86
CA LYS A 380 -0.81 8.79 -25.16
C LYS A 380 -0.60 9.87 -24.11
N TYR A 381 -1.62 10.70 -23.93
CA TYR A 381 -1.66 11.71 -22.89
C TYR A 381 -2.55 11.22 -21.76
N ASP A 382 -2.06 11.30 -20.53
CA ASP A 382 -2.78 10.85 -19.35
C ASP A 382 -2.52 11.79 -18.18
N LYS A 383 -3.34 11.67 -17.13
CA LYS A 383 -3.20 12.37 -15.86
C LYS A 383 -1.79 12.22 -15.32
N LEU A 384 -1.23 13.33 -14.84
CA LEU A 384 0.10 13.32 -14.21
C LEU A 384 0.05 12.45 -12.94
N SER A 385 1.01 11.54 -12.71
CA SER A 385 0.99 10.70 -11.50
C SER A 385 1.35 11.50 -10.24
N GLY A 386 0.78 11.14 -9.09
CA GLY A 386 1.11 11.77 -7.80
C GLY A 386 2.61 11.75 -7.46
N ASN A 387 3.30 10.66 -7.81
CA ASN A 387 4.76 10.57 -7.68
C ASN A 387 5.50 11.63 -8.51
N THR A 388 4.97 12.01 -9.67
CA THR A 388 5.57 13.08 -10.47
C THR A 388 5.42 14.43 -9.79
N PHE A 389 4.29 14.72 -9.13
CA PHE A 389 4.13 15.93 -8.31
C PHE A 389 5.14 15.96 -7.15
N ILE A 390 5.28 14.84 -6.43
CA ILE A 390 6.28 14.71 -5.35
C ILE A 390 7.69 14.94 -5.89
N ARG A 391 8.03 14.39 -7.06
CA ARG A 391 9.33 14.64 -7.70
C ARG A 391 9.49 16.11 -8.08
N ILE A 392 8.48 16.75 -8.67
CA ILE A 392 8.56 18.17 -9.03
C ILE A 392 8.86 19.03 -7.79
N ILE A 393 8.24 18.74 -6.66
CA ILE A 393 8.48 19.50 -5.43
C ILE A 393 9.79 19.07 -4.74
N SER A 394 9.92 17.80 -4.35
CA SER A 394 11.01 17.34 -3.47
C SER A 394 12.31 17.01 -4.21
N PHE A 395 12.26 16.46 -5.43
CA PHE A 395 13.48 16.11 -6.17
C PHE A 395 14.20 17.37 -6.66
N TYR A 396 13.49 18.37 -7.18
CA TYR A 396 14.15 19.58 -7.67
C TYR A 396 14.66 20.49 -6.55
N VAL A 397 14.02 20.51 -5.38
CA VAL A 397 14.59 21.16 -4.19
C VAL A 397 15.87 20.47 -3.73
N SER A 398 15.98 19.15 -3.94
CA SER A 398 17.21 18.42 -3.62
C SER A 398 18.43 18.91 -4.43
N GLU A 399 18.21 19.43 -5.64
CA GLU A 399 19.24 19.98 -6.54
C GLU A 399 19.63 21.42 -6.20
N ALA A 400 18.90 22.13 -5.33
CA ALA A 400 19.18 23.51 -4.97
C ALA A 400 20.49 23.62 -4.17
N LYS A 401 21.55 24.23 -4.71
CA LYS A 401 22.85 24.30 -4.01
C LYS A 401 22.79 25.15 -2.74
N ASP A 402 21.95 26.18 -2.73
CA ASP A 402 21.91 27.20 -1.67
C ASP A 402 21.01 26.85 -0.48
N ILE A 403 20.41 25.65 -0.48
CA ILE A 403 19.56 25.17 0.63
C ILE A 403 20.34 24.11 1.40
N PRO A 404 20.45 24.18 2.75
CA PRO A 404 21.13 23.14 3.52
C PRO A 404 20.49 21.75 3.35
N LYS A 405 21.29 20.67 3.37
CA LYS A 405 20.81 19.29 3.13
C LYS A 405 19.67 18.88 4.06
N GLU A 406 19.74 19.24 5.34
CA GLU A 406 18.68 18.95 6.30
C GLU A 406 17.40 19.73 6.00
N ARG A 407 17.53 20.98 5.54
CA ARG A 407 16.39 21.82 5.12
C ARG A 407 15.70 21.25 3.88
N LYS A 408 16.46 20.75 2.90
CA LYS A 408 15.92 20.10 1.70
C LYS A 408 14.99 18.92 2.01
N LYS A 409 15.33 18.11 3.02
CA LYS A 409 14.52 16.94 3.42
C LYS A 409 13.15 17.34 3.99
N LEU A 410 13.04 18.53 4.59
CA LEU A 410 11.79 19.04 5.15
C LEU A 410 10.83 19.53 4.07
N ILE A 411 11.34 20.08 2.97
CA ILE A 411 10.53 20.68 1.91
C ILE A 411 9.83 19.58 1.10
N THR A 412 8.60 19.32 1.53
CA THR A 412 7.65 18.39 0.94
C THR A 412 6.36 19.11 0.60
N PRO A 413 5.49 18.57 -0.26
CA PRO A 413 4.17 19.14 -0.53
C PRO A 413 3.38 19.43 0.76
N SER A 414 3.43 18.52 1.73
CA SER A 414 2.78 18.70 3.04
C SER A 414 3.37 19.87 3.83
N PHE A 415 4.70 20.03 3.81
CA PHE A 415 5.37 21.16 4.46
C PHE A 415 5.02 22.50 3.82
N ILE A 416 4.96 22.57 2.48
CA ILE A 416 4.55 23.77 1.75
C ILE A 416 3.12 24.16 2.16
N ARG A 417 2.22 23.17 2.22
CA ARG A 417 0.83 23.37 2.65
C ARG A 417 0.74 23.84 4.10
N GLU A 418 1.47 23.21 5.02
CA GLU A 418 1.53 23.63 6.42
C GLU A 418 2.05 25.07 6.56
N SER A 419 3.11 25.40 5.83
CA SER A 419 3.67 26.75 5.81
C SER A 419 2.65 27.78 5.31
N LEU A 420 1.90 27.46 4.26
CA LEU A 420 0.82 28.32 3.78
C LEU A 420 -0.27 28.51 4.83
N ILE A 421 -0.76 27.44 5.45
CA ILE A 421 -1.81 27.50 6.47
C ILE A 421 -1.40 28.39 7.65
N LYS A 422 -0.18 28.17 8.18
CA LYS A 422 0.36 29.00 9.26
C LYS A 422 0.49 30.47 8.84
N LYS A 423 0.93 30.75 7.61
CA LYS A 423 1.00 32.13 7.08
C LYS A 423 -0.38 32.77 6.89
N MET A 424 -1.36 32.03 6.35
CA MET A 424 -2.74 32.51 6.20
C MET A 424 -3.33 32.89 7.56
N PHE A 425 -3.15 32.01 8.56
CA PHE A 425 -3.63 32.28 9.91
C PHE A 425 -2.99 33.53 10.52
N LYS A 426 -1.66 33.69 10.38
CA LYS A 426 -0.93 34.89 10.80
C LYS A 426 -1.39 36.16 10.06
N ASN A 427 -1.76 36.03 8.79
CA ASN A 427 -2.27 37.14 7.97
C ASN A 427 -3.77 37.42 8.15
N GLY A 428 -4.40 36.88 9.19
CA GLY A 428 -5.77 37.26 9.57
C GLY A 428 -6.88 36.30 9.12
N PHE A 429 -6.60 35.31 8.27
CA PHE A 429 -7.62 34.35 7.82
C PHE A 429 -8.22 33.57 9.00
N THR A 430 -9.54 33.40 8.98
CA THR A 430 -10.29 32.55 9.92
C THR A 430 -10.04 31.06 9.65
N ILE A 431 -10.32 30.21 10.64
CA ILE A 431 -10.14 28.75 10.49
C ILE A 431 -11.11 28.21 9.43
N GLU A 432 -12.30 28.80 9.34
CA GLU A 432 -13.35 28.50 8.38
C GLU A 432 -12.90 28.83 6.95
N GLU A 433 -12.29 29.99 6.72
CA GLU A 433 -11.73 30.37 5.42
C GLU A 433 -10.58 29.44 5.02
N ILE A 434 -9.66 29.14 5.94
CA ILE A 434 -8.55 28.20 5.69
C ILE A 434 -9.10 26.82 5.34
N LYS A 435 -10.09 26.33 6.09
CA LYS A 435 -10.78 25.06 5.81
C LYS A 435 -11.42 25.07 4.43
N TYR A 436 -12.15 26.13 4.08
CA TYR A 436 -12.81 26.25 2.79
C TYR A 436 -11.81 26.29 1.63
N LEU A 437 -10.72 27.05 1.75
CA LEU A 437 -9.70 27.18 0.69
C LEU A 437 -8.86 25.92 0.53
N THR A 438 -8.37 25.35 1.64
CA THR A 438 -7.47 24.19 1.60
C THR A 438 -8.20 22.86 1.46
N GLY A 439 -9.46 22.77 1.87
CA GLY A 439 -10.24 21.52 1.86
C GLY A 439 -9.92 20.58 3.02
N LEU A 440 -9.12 21.02 3.99
CA LEU A 440 -8.73 20.22 5.15
C LEU A 440 -9.86 20.08 6.18
N SER A 441 -9.84 18.96 6.92
CA SER A 441 -10.67 18.82 8.12
C SER A 441 -10.18 19.73 9.25
N LEU A 442 -11.06 20.06 10.20
CA LEU A 442 -10.68 20.83 11.39
C LEU A 442 -9.60 20.11 12.20
N THR A 443 -9.70 18.80 12.33
CA THR A 443 -8.69 17.96 13.00
C THR A 443 -7.32 18.07 12.33
N SER A 444 -7.28 18.12 10.99
CA SER A 444 -6.03 18.30 10.25
C SER A 444 -5.45 19.70 10.45
N ILE A 445 -6.29 20.73 10.46
CA ILE A 445 -5.86 22.12 10.68
C ILE A 445 -5.33 22.31 12.11
N GLY A 446 -5.96 21.69 13.11
CA GLY A 446 -5.50 21.72 14.50
C GLY A 446 -4.11 21.11 14.74
N LYS A 447 -3.59 20.31 13.80
CA LYS A 447 -2.18 19.86 13.83
C LYS A 447 -1.18 20.96 13.48
N TYR A 448 -1.63 21.98 12.75
CA TYR A 448 -0.81 23.08 12.27
C TYR A 448 -0.99 24.36 13.08
N ILE A 449 -2.21 24.60 13.57
CA ILE A 449 -2.58 25.78 14.36
C ILE A 449 -2.91 25.28 15.77
N THR A 450 -2.05 25.61 16.73
CA THR A 450 -2.16 25.15 18.11
C THR A 450 -3.15 26.00 18.92
N ASN A 451 -3.57 25.51 20.09
CA ASN A 451 -4.39 26.29 21.01
C ASN A 451 -3.68 27.60 21.43
N GLU A 452 -2.35 27.57 21.55
CA GLU A 452 -1.54 28.75 21.85
C GLU A 452 -1.60 29.78 20.69
N ASP A 453 -1.50 29.33 19.44
CA ASP A 453 -1.66 30.21 18.27
C ASP A 453 -3.04 30.88 18.25
N ILE A 454 -4.09 30.13 18.59
CA ILE A 454 -5.46 30.64 18.66
C ILE A 454 -5.62 31.65 19.80
N ALA A 455 -5.15 31.32 21.00
CA ALA A 455 -5.21 32.19 22.17
C ALA A 455 -4.51 33.53 21.90
N ASN A 456 -3.35 33.52 21.24
CA ASN A 456 -2.59 34.72 20.89
C ASN A 456 -3.28 35.62 19.84
N LYS A 457 -4.16 35.07 19.01
CA LYS A 457 -4.87 35.80 17.95
C LYS A 457 -6.22 36.35 18.40
N ILE A 458 -6.92 35.66 19.30
CA ILE A 458 -8.28 36.04 19.71
C ILE A 458 -8.25 37.39 20.44
N GLN A 459 -9.02 38.34 19.89
CA GLN A 459 -9.38 39.56 20.58
C GLN A 459 -10.88 39.50 20.86
N LEU A 460 -11.28 39.47 22.13
CA LEU A 460 -12.69 39.46 22.56
C LEU A 460 -13.34 40.85 22.47
N LYS A 461 -12.95 41.66 21.47
CA LYS A 461 -13.57 42.94 21.19
C LYS A 461 -15.04 42.73 20.82
N ASP A 462 -15.89 43.60 21.38
CA ASP A 462 -17.34 43.55 21.21
C ASP A 462 -17.97 42.22 21.63
N PHE A 463 -17.34 41.45 22.53
CA PHE A 463 -17.90 40.20 23.06
C PHE A 463 -19.32 40.41 23.56
N TYR A 464 -19.52 41.38 24.45
CA TYR A 464 -20.85 41.72 24.99
C TYR A 464 -21.85 42.18 23.93
N LYS A 465 -21.40 42.81 22.83
CA LYS A 465 -22.30 43.22 21.74
C LYS A 465 -22.77 42.06 20.87
N ARG A 466 -21.97 41.00 20.79
CA ARG A 466 -22.23 39.79 19.99
C ARG A 466 -22.71 38.61 20.84
N HIS A 467 -22.69 38.75 22.16
CA HIS A 467 -23.09 37.70 23.07
C HIS A 467 -24.60 37.45 22.93
N PRO A 468 -25.05 36.19 22.80
CA PRO A 468 -26.47 35.87 22.58
C PRO A 468 -27.37 36.38 23.71
N TYR A 469 -26.82 36.58 24.91
CA TYR A 469 -27.54 37.10 26.06
C TYR A 469 -27.37 38.60 26.28
N LYS A 470 -26.95 39.37 25.27
CA LYS A 470 -26.88 40.85 25.38
C LYS A 470 -28.18 41.48 25.85
N ALA A 471 -29.33 40.86 25.62
CA ALA A 471 -30.62 41.37 26.08
C ALA A 471 -30.88 41.17 27.59
N PHE A 472 -30.09 40.34 28.27
CA PHE A 472 -30.26 39.98 29.69
C PHE A 472 -29.24 40.66 30.62
N PHE A 473 -28.32 41.44 30.07
CA PHE A 473 -27.28 42.21 30.76
C PHE A 473 -27.25 43.62 30.18
#